data_AF-A0A2R7T4Y6-F1
#
_entry.id   AF-A0A2R7T4Y6-F1
#
_cell.length_a   1.000
_cell.length_b   1.000
_cell.length_c   1.000
_cell.angle_alpha   90.00
_cell.angle_beta   90.00
_cell.angle_gamma   90.00
#
_symmetry.space_group_name_H-M   'P 1'
#
loop_
_entity.id
_entity.type
_entity.pdbx_description
1 polymer ?
#
loop_
_entity_poly.entity_id
_entity_poly.type
_entity_poly.pdbx_seq_one_letter_code
_entity_poly.pdbx_strand_id
1 'polypeptide(L)'
;GTGSRQIRLLLEDGSLHPQPGTLQVSGVTVDRGTGAVTLRATVPNPQGSLLPGMVVRAKLLAGVDRGVILVPQQGVSRSPTGEATALVVGEGNKVERRRLTLERAVGNQWLVTSGLKVGDQLIVEGLQRARPNQAVKPVPAGSSSQKPKAGAPAPAASSASAAAPAPSASKGS
;
A
#
# COMPACT_ATOMS: atom_id res chain seq x y z
N GLY A 1 22.22 21.00 15.61
CA GLY A 1 20.80 21.37 15.56
C GLY A 1 20.03 20.44 16.48
N THR A 2 19.51 20.96 17.59
CA THR A 2 18.86 20.16 18.63
C THR A 2 17.42 19.87 18.20
N GLY A 3 17.21 18.78 17.46
CA GLY A 3 15.88 18.34 17.04
C GLY A 3 15.16 17.63 18.18
N SER A 4 14.52 18.38 19.08
CA SER A 4 13.57 17.81 20.04
C SER A 4 12.37 17.27 19.28
N ARG A 5 12.20 15.94 19.29
CA ARG A 5 11.04 15.26 18.70
C ARG A 5 10.16 14.68 19.79
N GLN A 6 8.85 14.85 19.62
CA GLN A 6 7.86 14.28 20.52
C GLN A 6 7.74 12.77 20.30
N ILE A 7 7.69 12.04 21.40
CA ILE A 7 7.43 10.60 21.42
C ILE A 7 6.15 10.33 22.20
N ARG A 8 5.41 9.29 21.81
CA ARG A 8 4.37 8.69 22.64
C ARG A 8 4.85 7.36 23.19
N LEU A 9 4.61 7.12 24.46
CA LEU A 9 4.93 5.85 25.09
C LEU A 9 3.72 4.93 25.00
N LEU A 10 3.95 3.71 24.55
CA LEU A 10 3.02 2.60 24.62
C LEU A 10 3.48 1.68 25.75
N LEU A 11 2.64 1.53 26.75
CA LEU A 11 2.85 0.64 27.88
C LEU A 11 2.64 -0.82 27.45
N GLU A 12 3.05 -1.77 28.30
CA GLU A 12 2.97 -3.21 28.02
C GLU A 12 1.53 -3.74 27.91
N ASP A 13 0.58 -3.06 28.57
CA ASP A 13 -0.85 -3.30 28.46
C ASP A 13 -1.45 -2.81 27.12
N GLY A 14 -0.63 -2.16 26.27
CA GLY A 14 -1.05 -1.54 25.02
C GLY A 14 -1.62 -0.13 25.18
N SER A 15 -1.75 0.38 26.40
CA SER A 15 -2.24 1.72 26.67
C SER A 15 -1.20 2.77 26.28
N LEU A 16 -1.67 3.92 25.79
CA LEU A 16 -0.82 5.07 25.50
C LEU A 16 -0.66 5.93 26.76
N HIS A 17 0.59 6.27 27.09
CA HIS A 17 0.86 7.21 28.16
C HIS A 17 0.24 8.59 27.82
N PRO A 18 -0.47 9.23 28.77
CA PRO A 18 -1.24 10.44 28.49
C PRO A 18 -0.34 11.63 28.12
N GLN A 19 0.87 11.70 28.69
CA GLN A 19 1.80 12.79 28.41
C GLN A 19 2.82 12.38 27.34
N PRO A 20 3.06 13.23 26.33
CA PRO A 20 4.14 13.00 25.38
C PRO A 20 5.50 13.14 26.06
N GLY A 21 6.44 12.29 25.66
CA GLY A 21 7.84 12.42 26.03
C GLY A 21 8.60 13.27 25.03
N THR A 22 9.73 13.82 25.46
CA THR A 22 10.68 14.51 24.60
C THR A 22 11.91 13.64 24.41
N LEU A 23 12.19 13.27 23.17
CA LEU A 23 13.41 12.53 22.83
C LEU A 23 14.62 13.47 22.96
N GLN A 24 15.59 13.08 23.78
CA GLN A 24 16.87 13.76 23.92
C GLN A 24 17.96 12.93 23.24
N VAL A 25 18.44 13.43 22.10
CA VAL A 25 19.57 12.82 21.39
C VAL A 25 20.87 13.22 22.12
N SER A 26 21.11 12.61 23.28
CA SER A 26 22.31 12.86 24.10
C SER A 26 23.32 11.74 23.87
N GLY A 27 24.33 12.04 23.08
CA GLY A 27 25.46 11.13 22.80
C GLY A 27 25.08 10.01 21.84
N VAL A 28 25.39 10.20 20.57
CA VAL A 28 25.26 9.14 19.56
C VAL A 28 26.42 8.16 19.78
N THR A 29 26.37 7.36 20.85
CA THR A 29 27.26 6.22 20.98
C THR A 29 26.72 5.15 20.03
N VAL A 30 27.23 5.19 18.80
CA VAL A 30 26.95 4.18 17.79
C VAL A 30 27.72 2.92 18.18
N ASP A 31 27.00 1.86 18.48
CA ASP A 31 27.63 0.54 18.57
C ASP A 31 28.01 0.10 17.15
N ARG A 32 29.29 0.21 16.79
CA ARG A 32 29.77 -0.10 15.43
C ARG A 32 29.65 -1.58 15.07
N GLY A 33 29.45 -2.48 16.04
CA GLY A 33 29.28 -3.91 15.80
C GLY A 33 27.88 -4.26 15.32
N THR A 34 26.86 -3.56 15.82
CA THR A 34 25.44 -3.85 15.55
C THR A 34 24.71 -2.75 14.77
N GLY A 35 25.30 -1.56 14.65
CA GLY A 35 24.66 -0.38 14.05
C GLY A 35 23.51 0.20 14.89
N ALA A 36 23.35 -0.27 16.13
CA ALA A 36 22.31 0.21 17.04
C ALA A 36 22.69 1.58 17.63
N VAL A 37 21.68 2.45 17.76
CA VAL A 37 21.82 3.75 18.41
C VAL A 37 20.96 3.77 19.66
N THR A 38 21.60 4.03 20.80
CA THR A 38 20.88 4.21 22.06
C THR A 38 20.47 5.67 22.19
N LEU A 39 19.17 5.92 22.31
CA LEU A 39 18.62 7.26 22.50
C LEU A 39 17.99 7.36 23.89
N ARG A 40 18.09 8.53 24.52
CA ARG A 40 17.45 8.82 25.81
C ARG A 40 16.22 9.69 25.58
N ALA A 41 15.20 9.54 26.40
CA ALA A 41 14.03 10.41 26.35
C ALA A 41 13.62 10.82 27.76
N THR A 42 13.09 12.03 27.89
CA THR A 42 12.57 12.57 29.13
C THR A 42 11.05 12.58 29.03
N VAL A 43 10.38 11.89 29.95
CA VAL A 43 8.92 11.78 29.97
C VAL A 43 8.42 12.28 31.32
N PRO A 44 7.50 13.26 31.36
CA PRO A 44 6.88 13.65 32.60
C PRO A 44 5.96 12.53 33.11
N ASN A 45 6.16 12.08 34.36
CA ASN A 45 5.39 11.02 35.00
C ASN A 45 4.66 11.52 36.28
N PRO A 46 3.71 12.47 36.16
CA PRO A 46 3.02 13.05 37.32
C PRO A 46 2.11 12.05 38.05
N GLN A 47 1.64 10.99 37.36
CA GLN A 47 0.73 10.00 37.93
C GLN A 47 1.45 8.72 38.42
N GLY A 48 2.77 8.64 38.30
CA GLY A 48 3.53 7.47 38.73
C GLY A 48 3.30 6.19 37.91
N SER A 49 2.69 6.29 36.72
CA SER A 49 2.32 5.14 35.87
C SER A 49 3.53 4.42 35.27
N LEU A 50 4.70 5.06 35.20
CA LEU A 50 5.95 4.42 34.78
C LEU A 50 6.74 3.91 36.00
N LEU A 51 6.81 2.59 36.14
CA LEU A 51 7.58 1.93 37.21
C LEU A 51 9.05 1.70 36.79
N PRO A 52 10.01 1.77 37.73
CA PRO A 52 11.41 1.40 37.45
C PRO A 52 11.53 -0.05 37.00
N GLY A 53 12.29 -0.29 35.93
CA GLY A 53 12.52 -1.63 35.36
C GLY A 53 11.50 -2.07 34.31
N MET A 54 10.46 -1.28 34.03
CA MET A 54 9.45 -1.59 33.02
C MET A 54 9.98 -1.41 31.59
N VAL A 55 9.62 -2.32 30.69
CA VAL A 55 9.96 -2.24 29.27
C VAL A 55 8.80 -1.62 28.52
N VAL A 56 9.01 -0.47 27.87
CA VAL A 56 7.96 0.22 27.11
C VAL A 56 8.35 0.41 25.66
N ARG A 57 7.35 0.53 24.78
CA ARG A 57 7.58 0.82 23.37
C ARG A 57 7.35 2.31 23.10
N ALA A 58 8.39 3.02 22.68
CA ALA A 58 8.25 4.41 22.27
C ALA A 58 7.88 4.51 20.78
N LYS A 59 6.79 5.22 20.48
CA LYS A 59 6.41 5.61 19.12
C LYS A 59 6.88 7.04 18.89
N LEU A 60 7.86 7.20 18.01
CA LEU A 60 8.29 8.51 17.54
C LEU A 60 7.25 9.08 16.58
N LEU A 61 6.76 10.28 16.87
CA LEU A 61 5.92 11.01 15.93
C LEU A 61 6.85 11.64 14.89
N ALA A 62 7.09 10.93 13.78
CA ALA A 62 7.56 11.58 12.57
C ALA A 62 6.49 12.59 12.15
N GLY A 63 6.90 13.83 11.83
CA GLY A 63 5.98 14.93 11.59
C GLY A 63 4.87 14.61 10.57
N VAL A 64 3.78 15.38 10.60
CA VAL A 64 2.73 15.25 9.58
C VAL A 64 3.26 15.82 8.28
N ASP A 65 3.59 14.96 7.32
CA ASP A 65 3.93 15.39 5.97
C ASP A 65 2.67 15.96 5.29
N ARG A 66 2.56 17.29 5.23
CA ARG A 66 1.37 17.99 4.69
C ARG A 66 1.32 18.07 3.16
N GLY A 67 2.17 17.32 2.46
CA GLY A 67 2.29 17.34 0.99
C GLY A 67 2.28 15.97 0.34
N VAL A 68 1.81 14.93 1.05
CA VAL A 68 1.86 13.55 0.56
C VAL A 68 0.51 13.09 0.06
N ILE A 69 0.53 12.34 -1.03
CA ILE A 69 -0.68 11.78 -1.66
C ILE A 69 -0.60 10.26 -1.56
N LEU A 70 -1.64 9.66 -1.01
CA LEU A 70 -1.78 8.20 -0.98
C LEU A 70 -2.40 7.74 -2.29
N VAL A 71 -1.69 6.84 -2.97
CA VAL A 71 -2.07 6.31 -4.28
C VAL A 71 -2.18 4.80 -4.21
N PRO A 72 -3.26 4.18 -4.73
CA PRO A 72 -3.35 2.72 -4.82
C PRO A 72 -2.17 2.14 -5.61
N GLN A 73 -1.61 1.02 -5.14
CA GLN A 73 -0.46 0.39 -5.80
C GLN A 73 -0.76 -0.01 -7.26
N GLN A 74 -2.02 -0.28 -7.59
CA GLN A 74 -2.47 -0.66 -8.92
C GLN A 74 -2.25 0.42 -10.00
N GLY A 75 -2.24 1.72 -9.61
CA GLY A 75 -2.03 2.83 -10.53
C GLY A 75 -0.57 3.24 -10.75
N VAL A 76 0.37 2.55 -10.09
CA VAL A 76 1.80 2.84 -10.18
C VAL A 76 2.47 1.75 -11.02
N SER A 77 3.15 2.17 -12.09
CA SER A 77 3.97 1.30 -12.92
C SER A 77 5.45 1.60 -12.71
N ARG A 78 6.31 0.60 -12.89
CA ARG A 78 7.77 0.79 -12.87
C ARG A 78 8.31 0.83 -14.28
N SER A 79 9.16 1.81 -14.57
CA SER A 79 9.94 1.84 -15.80
C SER A 79 11.01 0.74 -15.80
N PRO A 80 11.62 0.41 -16.96
CA PRO A 80 12.76 -0.51 -17.04
C PRO A 80 13.97 -0.04 -16.21
N THR A 81 14.06 1.27 -15.95
CA THR A 81 15.08 1.91 -15.10
C THR A 81 14.77 1.79 -13.60
N GLY A 82 13.64 1.18 -13.21
CA GLY A 82 13.22 1.00 -11.83
C GLY A 82 12.47 2.19 -11.23
N GLU A 83 12.23 3.24 -12.01
CA GLU A 83 11.58 4.47 -11.55
C GLU A 83 10.07 4.29 -11.49
N ALA A 84 9.45 4.83 -10.44
CA ALA A 84 7.99 4.84 -10.33
C ALA A 84 7.40 5.85 -11.30
N THR A 85 6.43 5.41 -12.09
CA THR A 85 5.70 6.23 -13.05
C THR A 85 4.21 5.96 -12.91
N ALA A 86 3.41 7.00 -13.13
CA ALA A 86 1.96 6.92 -13.15
C ALA A 86 1.42 7.49 -14.46
N LEU A 87 0.28 6.97 -14.88
CA LEU A 87 -0.51 7.55 -15.96
C LEU A 87 -1.62 8.41 -15.32
N VAL A 88 -1.62 9.70 -15.64
CA VAL A 88 -2.62 10.66 -15.19
C VAL A 88 -3.41 11.20 -16.37
N VAL A 89 -4.66 11.57 -16.15
CA VAL A 89 -5.48 12.26 -17.15
C VAL A 89 -5.25 13.76 -16.98
N GLY A 90 -4.57 14.36 -17.96
CA GLY A 90 -4.33 15.79 -18.04
C GLY A 90 -5.51 16.55 -18.64
N GLU A 91 -5.29 17.84 -18.89
CA GLU A 91 -6.28 18.72 -19.49
C GLU A 91 -6.68 18.24 -20.89
N GLY A 92 -7.98 18.24 -21.18
CA GLY A 92 -8.50 17.72 -22.45
C GLY A 92 -8.58 16.19 -22.54
N ASN A 93 -8.68 15.48 -21.40
CA ASN A 93 -8.86 14.02 -21.35
C ASN A 93 -7.70 13.22 -21.97
N LYS A 94 -6.49 13.78 -22.00
CA LYS A 94 -5.31 13.11 -22.55
C LYS A 94 -4.50 12.42 -21.45
N VAL A 95 -4.02 11.22 -21.74
CA VAL A 95 -3.14 10.48 -20.85
C VAL A 95 -1.72 11.06 -20.88
N GLU A 96 -1.23 11.46 -19.72
CA GLU A 96 0.15 11.88 -19.51
C GLU A 96 0.87 10.88 -18.60
N ARG A 97 2.10 10.54 -18.96
CA ARG A 97 2.97 9.73 -18.10
C ARG A 97 3.81 10.66 -17.24
N ARG A 98 3.69 10.52 -15.92
CA ARG A 98 4.43 11.34 -14.96
C ARG A 98 5.30 10.47 -14.08
N ARG A 99 6.53 10.94 -13.82
CA ARG A 99 7.45 10.30 -12.87
C ARG A 99 7.03 10.65 -11.45
N LEU A 100 7.01 9.64 -10.58
CA LEU A 100 6.61 9.78 -9.19
C LEU A 100 7.80 9.54 -8.27
N THR A 101 7.81 10.27 -7.15
CA THR A 101 8.70 9.99 -6.03
C THR A 101 7.88 9.30 -4.94
N LEU A 102 8.20 8.03 -4.67
CA LEU A 102 7.58 7.24 -3.61
C LEU A 102 8.51 7.22 -2.40
N GLU A 103 7.97 7.41 -1.19
CA GLU A 103 8.75 7.28 0.05
C GLU A 103 8.58 5.88 0.66
N ARG A 104 7.33 5.47 0.91
CA ARG A 104 7.02 4.16 1.49
C ARG A 104 5.66 3.64 1.08
N ALA A 105 5.44 2.34 1.27
CA ALA A 105 4.12 1.74 1.21
C ALA A 105 3.42 1.86 2.57
N VAL A 106 2.14 2.21 2.57
CA VAL A 106 1.27 2.24 3.74
C VAL A 106 0.06 1.36 3.42
N GLY A 107 0.06 0.13 3.94
CA GLY A 107 -0.95 -0.88 3.60
C GLY A 107 -0.94 -1.20 2.09
N ASN A 108 -2.08 -1.02 1.42
CA ASN A 108 -2.27 -1.25 -0.02
C ASN A 108 -2.08 0.02 -0.88
N GLN A 109 -1.45 1.05 -0.32
CA GLN A 109 -1.23 2.34 -0.99
C GLN A 109 0.25 2.74 -0.93
N TRP A 110 0.71 3.47 -1.93
CA TRP A 110 2.00 4.15 -1.95
C TRP A 110 1.84 5.58 -1.45
N LEU A 111 2.77 5.99 -0.58
CA LEU A 111 2.90 7.38 -0.16
C LEU A 111 3.80 8.10 -1.17
N VAL A 112 3.17 8.95 -1.98
CA VAL A 112 3.81 9.77 -3.00
C VAL A 112 4.18 11.11 -2.39
N THR A 113 5.45 11.47 -2.44
CA THR A 113 5.97 12.76 -1.94
C THR A 113 6.08 13.81 -3.05
N SER A 114 6.21 13.38 -4.31
CA SER A 114 6.30 14.29 -5.45
C SER A 114 5.85 13.64 -6.75
N GLY A 115 5.45 14.47 -7.71
CA GLY A 115 5.00 14.05 -9.03
C GLY A 115 3.48 13.90 -9.17
N LEU A 116 2.69 14.16 -8.13
CA LEU A 116 1.22 14.22 -8.21
C LEU A 116 0.72 15.43 -7.44
N LYS A 117 -0.39 16.01 -7.90
CA LYS A 117 -1.09 17.11 -7.22
C LYS A 117 -2.47 16.67 -6.77
N VAL A 118 -2.97 17.33 -5.72
CA VAL A 118 -4.36 17.16 -5.29
C VAL A 118 -5.27 17.60 -6.43
N GLY A 119 -6.16 16.70 -6.87
CA GLY A 119 -7.07 16.92 -8.00
C GLY A 119 -6.65 16.22 -9.30
N ASP A 120 -5.44 15.66 -9.38
CA ASP A 120 -5.03 14.87 -10.54
C ASP A 120 -5.82 13.56 -10.62
N GLN A 121 -6.29 13.21 -11.81
CA GLN A 121 -6.98 11.95 -12.07
C GLN A 121 -5.98 10.85 -12.44
N LEU A 122 -5.70 9.96 -11.49
CA LEU A 122 -4.82 8.81 -11.71
C LEU A 122 -5.57 7.64 -12.35
N ILE A 123 -4.95 7.01 -13.35
CA ILE A 123 -5.46 5.78 -13.98
C ILE A 123 -5.00 4.57 -13.16
N VAL A 124 -5.95 3.89 -12.51
CA VAL A 124 -5.68 2.68 -11.70
C VAL A 124 -6.04 1.37 -12.39
N GLU A 125 -6.91 1.42 -13.40
CA GLU A 125 -7.32 0.28 -14.21
C GLU A 125 -7.15 0.59 -15.70
N GLY A 126 -6.87 -0.43 -16.51
CA GLY A 126 -6.70 -0.25 -17.95
C GLY A 126 -5.33 0.28 -18.38
N LEU A 127 -4.31 0.26 -17.50
CA LEU A 127 -2.91 0.63 -17.82
C LEU A 127 -2.35 -0.10 -19.05
N GLN A 128 -2.81 -1.33 -19.33
CA GLN A 128 -2.40 -2.08 -20.53
C GLN A 128 -2.98 -1.53 -21.84
N ARG A 129 -4.13 -0.83 -21.77
CA ARG A 129 -4.81 -0.24 -22.93
C ARG A 129 -4.56 1.25 -23.05
N ALA A 130 -4.29 1.93 -21.94
CA ALA A 130 -3.98 3.36 -21.89
C ALA A 130 -2.56 3.62 -22.39
N ARG A 131 -2.43 4.31 -23.51
CA ARG A 131 -1.14 4.80 -24.03
C ARG A 131 -0.98 6.29 -23.73
N PRO A 132 0.25 6.79 -23.48
CA PRO A 132 0.48 8.23 -23.38
C PRO A 132 0.03 8.93 -24.67
N ASN A 133 -0.52 10.15 -24.54
CA ASN A 133 -1.16 10.94 -25.60
C ASN A 133 -2.50 10.41 -26.15
N GLN A 134 -3.06 9.35 -25.56
CA GLN A 134 -4.39 8.87 -25.96
C GLN A 134 -5.48 9.66 -25.24
N ALA A 135 -6.59 9.95 -25.94
CA ALA A 135 -7.80 10.46 -25.30
C ALA A 135 -8.51 9.31 -24.56
N VAL A 136 -8.77 9.48 -23.27
CA VAL A 136 -9.46 8.50 -22.44
C VAL A 136 -10.68 9.13 -21.79
N LYS A 137 -11.73 8.34 -21.57
CA LYS A 137 -12.89 8.77 -20.80
C LYS A 137 -12.72 8.28 -19.36
N PRO A 138 -12.36 9.15 -18.39
CA PRO A 138 -12.16 8.73 -17.02
C PRO A 138 -13.49 8.24 -16.41
N VAL A 139 -13.43 7.11 -15.71
CA VAL A 139 -14.54 6.56 -14.92
C VAL A 139 -14.03 6.43 -13.48
N PRO A 140 -14.81 6.81 -12.45
CA PRO A 140 -14.35 6.71 -11.06
C PRO A 140 -13.98 5.27 -10.71
N ALA A 141 -12.76 5.08 -10.19
CA ALA A 141 -12.30 3.79 -9.69
C ALA A 141 -13.22 3.32 -8.55
N GLY A 142 -13.74 2.10 -8.66
CA GLY A 142 -14.78 1.59 -7.74
C GLY A 142 -16.21 1.74 -8.27
N SER A 143 -16.40 2.33 -9.45
CA SER A 143 -17.63 2.14 -10.23
C SER A 143 -17.62 0.75 -10.87
N SER A 144 -17.40 -0.29 -10.08
CA SER A 144 -17.97 -1.58 -10.43
C SER A 144 -19.47 -1.35 -10.44
N SER A 145 -20.01 -1.15 -11.63
CA SER A 145 -21.32 -1.66 -11.96
C SER A 145 -21.38 -3.03 -11.31
N GLN A 146 -22.18 -3.12 -10.24
CA GLN A 146 -22.60 -4.35 -9.61
C GLN A 146 -23.03 -5.23 -10.77
N LYS A 147 -22.17 -6.16 -11.18
CA LYS A 147 -22.50 -7.15 -12.20
C LYS A 147 -23.74 -7.83 -11.62
N PRO A 148 -24.93 -7.71 -12.25
CA PRO A 148 -26.05 -8.52 -11.82
C PRO A 148 -25.54 -9.94 -11.95
N LYS A 149 -25.59 -10.67 -10.84
CA LYS A 149 -25.30 -12.09 -10.77
C LYS A 149 -26.39 -12.81 -11.58
N ALA A 150 -26.30 -12.73 -12.90
CA ALA A 150 -27.09 -13.50 -13.84
C ALA A 150 -26.31 -14.78 -14.11
N GLY A 151 -26.84 -15.89 -13.60
CA GLY A 151 -26.25 -17.22 -13.75
C GLY A 151 -26.85 -18.18 -12.75
N ALA A 152 -28.17 -18.31 -12.76
CA ALA A 152 -28.82 -19.49 -12.21
C ALA A 152 -28.19 -20.75 -12.83
N PRO A 153 -27.85 -21.79 -12.06
CA PRO A 153 -27.55 -23.07 -12.64
C PRO A 153 -28.87 -23.68 -13.12
N ALA A 154 -29.08 -23.70 -14.44
CA ALA A 154 -30.03 -24.63 -15.04
C ALA A 154 -29.43 -26.05 -14.94
N PRO A 155 -30.19 -27.05 -14.48
CA PRO A 155 -29.68 -28.41 -14.37
C PRO A 155 -29.70 -29.15 -15.72
N ALA A 156 -28.73 -30.06 -15.86
CA ALA A 156 -28.75 -31.29 -16.66
C ALA A 156 -28.93 -31.21 -18.19
N ALA A 157 -27.84 -31.50 -18.90
CA ALA A 157 -27.86 -32.51 -19.96
C ALA A 157 -26.45 -33.06 -20.17
N SER A 158 -26.24 -34.27 -19.67
CA SER A 158 -25.04 -35.09 -19.85
C SER A 158 -24.88 -35.49 -21.32
N SER A 159 -23.75 -35.15 -21.93
CA SER A 159 -23.27 -35.80 -23.14
C SER A 159 -21.80 -36.20 -22.94
N ALA A 160 -21.60 -37.30 -22.23
CA ALA A 160 -20.34 -38.03 -22.23
C ALA A 160 -20.43 -39.07 -23.35
N SER A 161 -19.86 -38.73 -24.51
CA SER A 161 -19.55 -39.67 -25.58
C SER A 161 -18.05 -39.93 -25.54
N ALA A 162 -17.64 -41.11 -25.06
CA ALA A 162 -16.33 -41.67 -25.36
C ALA A 162 -16.30 -43.19 -25.18
N ALA A 163 -15.80 -43.84 -26.24
CA ALA A 163 -15.00 -45.05 -26.27
C ALA A 163 -15.68 -46.43 -26.44
N ALA A 164 -15.71 -46.81 -27.72
CA ALA A 164 -15.06 -47.98 -28.31
C ALA A 164 -15.88 -49.27 -28.56
N PRO A 165 -15.77 -49.86 -29.78
CA PRO A 165 -16.54 -51.03 -30.22
C PRO A 165 -15.82 -52.37 -29.96
N ALA A 166 -16.59 -53.41 -29.67
CA ALA A 166 -16.24 -54.81 -29.97
C ALA A 166 -17.51 -55.69 -29.95
N PRO A 167 -17.85 -56.36 -31.07
CA PRO A 167 -18.58 -57.61 -31.00
C PRO A 167 -17.69 -58.79 -31.39
N SER A 168 -17.70 -59.83 -30.55
CA SER A 168 -17.10 -61.13 -30.84
C SER A 168 -17.97 -61.98 -31.77
N ALA A 169 -17.27 -62.77 -32.60
CA ALA A 169 -17.57 -64.15 -33.01
C ALA A 169 -18.54 -64.47 -34.19
N SER A 170 -17.93 -65.08 -35.21
CA SER A 170 -18.26 -66.39 -35.80
C SER A 170 -19.04 -66.52 -37.12
N LYS A 171 -18.40 -67.31 -38.00
CA LYS A 171 -18.90 -68.33 -38.95
C LYS A 171 -19.33 -67.97 -40.39
N GLY A 172 -18.73 -68.73 -41.32
CA GLY A 172 -19.24 -69.13 -42.64
C GLY A 172 -18.93 -68.10 -43.74
N SER A 173 -18.31 -68.41 -44.86
CA SER A 173 -18.15 -69.68 -45.58
C SER A 173 -16.96 -69.62 -46.55
#